data_AF-A0A4S2U0A2-F1
#
_entry.id   AF-A0A4S2U0A2-F1
#
_cell.length_a   1.000
_cell.length_b   1.000
_cell.length_c   1.000
_cell.angle_alpha   90.00
_cell.angle_beta   90.00
_cell.angle_gamma   90.00
#
_symmetry.space_group_name_H-M   'P 1'
#
loop_
_entity.id
_entity.type
_entity.pdbx_description
1 polymer ?
#
loop_
_entity_poly.entity_id
_entity_poly.type
_entity_poly.pdbx_seq_one_letter_code
_entity_poly.pdbx_strand_id
1 'polypeptide(L)'
;MTRREILIASLVAAGSSNRDIAEVLCISPHTVAAHLCNMLRRTGASNRTELIARLYAQGVLVQGIWPPLPADERKGQEAPETIGALAAAAVADCSIGPAGVTIDWPHYGNEVPVAMTFDALHALREAGHPVDLLAVEQRSVLSALSEQEVRVLNSVKERLEAVSGEVEGQDLKLL
;
A
#
# COMPACT_ATOMS: atom_id res chain seq x y z
N MET A 1 24.69 -8.40 3.66
CA MET A 1 23.48 -9.21 3.45
C MET A 1 23.40 -9.61 1.99
N THR A 2 22.78 -10.74 1.65
CA THR A 2 22.45 -11.12 0.27
C THR A 2 21.05 -10.63 -0.11
N ARG A 3 20.73 -10.56 -1.41
CA ARG A 3 19.37 -10.20 -1.88
C ARG A 3 18.29 -11.10 -1.27
N ARG A 4 18.59 -12.40 -1.17
CA ARG A 4 17.70 -13.41 -0.55
C ARG A 4 17.46 -13.14 0.93
N GLU A 5 18.50 -12.81 1.68
CA GLU A 5 18.40 -12.45 3.10
C GLU A 5 17.56 -11.18 3.31
N ILE A 6 17.69 -10.19 2.43
CA ILE A 6 16.90 -8.95 2.49
C ILE A 6 15.41 -9.24 2.24
N LEU A 7 15.08 -10.10 1.26
CA LEU A 7 13.69 -10.54 1.01
C LEU A 7 13.10 -11.34 2.18
N ILE A 8 13.90 -12.19 2.83
CA ILE A 8 13.45 -12.89 4.03
C ILE A 8 13.22 -11.88 5.16
N ALA A 9 14.13 -10.92 5.34
CA ALA A 9 14.00 -9.89 6.36
C ALA A 9 12.79 -8.97 6.14
N SER A 10 12.46 -8.61 4.90
CA SER A 10 11.25 -7.83 4.60
C SER A 10 9.99 -8.59 4.96
N LEU A 11 9.88 -9.88 4.61
CA LEU A 11 8.74 -10.71 4.99
C LEU A 11 8.65 -10.93 6.50
N VAL A 12 9.79 -11.09 7.19
CA VAL A 12 9.85 -11.17 8.65
C VAL A 12 9.42 -9.87 9.32
N ALA A 13 9.83 -8.72 8.77
CA ALA A 13 9.43 -7.40 9.22
C ALA A 13 7.94 -7.16 8.95
N ALA A 14 7.44 -7.63 7.81
CA ALA A 14 6.05 -7.81 7.46
C ALA A 14 5.39 -8.94 8.27
N GLY A 15 5.91 -9.29 9.46
CA GLY A 15 5.46 -10.30 10.44
C GLY A 15 5.24 -11.76 9.99
N SER A 16 5.60 -12.14 8.77
CA SER A 16 5.34 -13.49 8.24
C SER A 16 6.03 -14.58 9.09
N SER A 17 5.42 -15.76 9.17
CA SER A 17 6.04 -16.91 9.83
C SER A 17 7.06 -17.58 8.92
N ASN A 18 7.96 -18.40 9.47
CA ASN A 18 8.94 -19.13 8.66
C ASN A 18 8.29 -20.05 7.62
N ARG A 19 7.08 -20.53 7.89
CA ARG A 19 6.31 -21.37 6.96
C ARG A 19 5.78 -20.53 5.81
N ASP A 20 5.16 -19.39 6.11
CA ASP A 20 4.61 -18.51 5.07
C ASP A 20 5.74 -17.98 4.17
N ILE A 21 6.88 -17.62 4.77
CA ILE A 21 8.07 -17.20 4.03
C ILE A 21 8.60 -18.34 3.14
N ALA A 22 8.63 -19.56 3.66
CA ALA A 22 9.06 -20.74 2.93
C ALA A 22 8.18 -21.01 1.71
N GLU A 23 6.86 -20.87 1.86
CA GLU A 23 5.88 -21.02 0.79
C GLU A 23 6.05 -19.91 -0.27
N VAL A 24 6.10 -18.64 0.14
CA VAL A 24 6.27 -17.48 -0.76
C VAL A 24 7.57 -17.58 -1.55
N LEU A 25 8.64 -18.06 -0.91
CA LEU A 25 9.97 -18.12 -1.49
C LEU A 25 10.30 -19.49 -2.10
N CYS A 26 9.36 -20.45 -2.12
CA CYS A 26 9.58 -21.83 -2.59
C CYS A 26 10.81 -22.51 -1.97
N ILE A 27 11.03 -22.40 -0.67
CA ILE A 27 12.14 -23.04 0.06
C ILE A 27 11.66 -23.77 1.30
N SER A 28 12.51 -24.61 1.90
CA SER A 28 12.19 -25.24 3.18
C SER A 28 12.14 -24.22 4.33
N PRO A 29 11.21 -24.35 5.30
CA PRO A 29 11.22 -23.56 6.53
C PRO A 29 12.55 -23.66 7.30
N HIS A 30 13.25 -24.79 7.19
CA HIS A 30 14.59 -24.95 7.76
C HIS A 30 15.63 -24.05 7.09
N THR A 31 15.52 -23.86 5.77
CA THR A 31 16.39 -22.94 5.02
C THR A 31 16.12 -21.50 5.42
N VAL A 32 14.86 -21.11 5.63
CA VAL A 32 14.50 -19.79 6.18
C VAL A 32 15.12 -19.57 7.56
N ALA A 33 15.00 -20.56 8.46
CA ALA A 33 15.61 -20.51 9.78
C ALA A 33 17.15 -20.38 9.71
N ALA A 34 17.79 -21.12 8.81
CA ALA A 34 19.24 -21.03 8.59
C ALA A 34 19.66 -19.62 8.12
N HIS A 35 18.91 -19.04 7.17
CA HIS A 35 19.14 -17.65 6.75
C HIS A 35 18.98 -16.68 7.91
N LEU A 36 17.92 -16.80 8.73
CA LEU A 36 17.72 -15.96 9.92
C LEU A 36 18.86 -16.06 10.92
N CYS A 37 19.33 -17.27 11.22
CA CYS A 37 20.50 -17.48 12.09
C CYS A 37 21.76 -16.79 11.56
N ASN A 38 22.00 -16.89 10.25
CA ASN A 38 23.13 -16.21 9.61
C ASN A 38 22.97 -14.68 9.68
N MET A 39 21.77 -14.16 9.47
CA MET A 39 21.49 -12.72 9.60
C MET A 39 21.71 -12.22 11.03
N LEU A 40 21.22 -12.94 12.04
CA LEU A 40 21.42 -12.63 13.45
C LEU A 40 22.91 -12.57 13.81
N ARG A 41 23.67 -13.61 13.42
CA ARG A 41 25.13 -13.65 13.65
C ARG A 41 25.87 -12.50 12.97
N ARG A 42 25.50 -12.15 11.74
CA ARG A 42 26.15 -11.08 10.97
C ARG A 42 25.82 -9.68 11.49
N THR A 43 24.60 -9.47 11.94
CA THR A 43 24.13 -8.17 12.46
C THR A 43 24.40 -8.00 13.94
N GLY A 44 24.77 -9.07 14.65
CA GLY A 44 24.95 -9.11 16.10
C GLY A 44 23.64 -8.94 16.88
N ALA A 45 22.50 -9.22 16.24
CA ALA A 45 21.19 -9.18 16.87
C ALA A 45 20.92 -10.48 17.65
N SER A 46 20.31 -10.36 18.81
CA SER A 46 20.03 -11.46 19.73
C SER A 46 18.72 -12.17 19.40
N ASN A 47 17.79 -11.48 18.73
CA ASN A 47 16.49 -12.01 18.35
C ASN A 47 16.00 -11.40 17.03
N ARG A 48 14.96 -12.02 16.43
CA ARG A 48 14.40 -11.59 15.14
C ARG A 48 13.89 -10.14 15.16
N THR A 49 13.36 -9.67 16.28
CA THR A 49 12.85 -8.29 16.41
C THR A 49 13.98 -7.28 16.40
N GLU A 50 15.05 -7.57 17.16
CA GLU A 50 16.27 -6.77 17.18
C GLU A 50 16.96 -6.76 15.80
N LEU A 51 16.95 -7.89 15.09
CA LEU A 51 17.42 -7.96 13.72
C LEU A 51 16.68 -6.95 12.83
N ILE A 52 15.35 -6.96 12.86
CA ILE A 52 14.54 -6.03 12.05
C ILE A 52 14.80 -4.58 12.45
N ALA A 53 14.82 -4.28 13.75
CA ALA A 53 15.11 -2.92 14.24
C ALA A 53 16.49 -2.42 13.76
N ARG A 54 17.52 -3.27 13.81
CA ARG A 54 18.86 -2.94 13.30
C ARG A 54 18.86 -2.74 11.79
N LEU A 55 18.12 -3.55 11.02
CA LEU A 55 18.04 -3.40 9.57
C LEU A 55 17.35 -2.10 9.15
N TYR A 56 16.34 -1.64 9.90
CA TYR A 56 15.78 -0.29 9.73
C TYR A 56 16.79 0.80 10.08
N ALA A 57 17.50 0.68 11.22
CA ALA A 57 18.49 1.66 11.64
C ALA A 57 19.68 1.76 10.67
N GLN A 58 20.02 0.67 9.99
CA GLN A 58 21.06 0.61 8.97
C GLN A 58 20.58 1.09 7.58
N GLY A 59 19.29 1.40 7.43
CA GLY A 59 18.69 1.81 6.15
C GLY A 59 18.59 0.68 5.11
N VAL A 60 18.72 -0.57 5.53
CA VAL A 60 18.53 -1.75 4.65
C VAL A 60 17.03 -1.95 4.35
N LEU A 61 16.20 -1.74 5.37
CA LEU A 61 14.74 -1.68 5.26
C LEU A 61 14.29 -0.22 5.34
N VAL A 62 13.32 0.15 4.52
CA VAL A 62 12.80 1.51 4.43
C VAL A 62 11.67 1.74 5.43
N GLN A 63 11.76 2.81 6.22
CA GLN A 63 10.69 3.21 7.16
C GLN A 63 9.55 3.93 6.43
N GLY A 64 8.35 3.89 7.02
CA GLY A 64 7.18 4.66 6.53
C GLY A 64 6.45 4.05 5.32
N ILE A 65 6.84 2.84 4.89
CA ILE A 65 6.13 2.07 3.87
C ILE A 65 5.92 0.67 4.42
N TRP A 66 4.69 0.19 4.31
CA TRP A 66 4.40 -1.19 4.64
C TRP A 66 3.57 -1.85 3.54
N PRO A 67 3.82 -3.13 3.26
CA PRO A 67 4.91 -3.95 3.81
C PRO A 67 6.32 -3.45 3.42
N PRO A 68 7.33 -3.60 4.31
CA PRO A 68 8.64 -2.97 4.13
C PRO A 68 9.39 -3.56 2.95
N LEU A 69 9.72 -2.73 1.96
CA LEU A 69 10.43 -3.15 0.75
C LEU A 69 11.96 -3.05 0.91
N PRO A 70 12.74 -3.87 0.18
CA PRO A 70 14.18 -3.71 0.05
C PRO A 70 14.57 -2.31 -0.46
N ALA A 71 15.57 -1.66 0.15
CA ALA A 71 15.98 -0.30 -0.26
C ALA A 71 16.47 -0.18 -1.73
N ASP A 72 16.94 -1.28 -2.33
CA ASP A 72 17.51 -1.31 -3.69
C ASP A 72 16.45 -1.16 -4.80
N GLU A 73 15.17 -1.42 -4.49
CA GLU A 73 14.07 -1.34 -5.48
C GLU A 73 13.65 0.10 -5.82
N ARG A 74 14.18 1.11 -5.12
CA ARG A 74 13.91 2.53 -5.45
C ARG A 74 14.67 3.06 -6.66
N LYS A 75 15.72 2.37 -7.13
CA LYS A 75 16.67 2.96 -8.08
C LYS A 75 16.29 2.87 -9.55
N GLY A 76 15.16 2.26 -9.94
CA GLY A 76 14.91 2.00 -11.37
C GLY A 76 13.47 1.78 -11.86
N GLN A 77 12.44 1.71 -11.02
CA GLN A 77 11.08 1.46 -11.52
C GLN A 77 9.99 2.14 -10.70
N GLU A 78 8.98 2.62 -11.43
CA GLU A 78 7.64 2.94 -10.94
C GLU A 78 7.18 1.85 -9.96
N ALA A 79 6.59 2.27 -8.84
CA ALA A 79 6.26 1.42 -7.70
C ALA A 79 5.63 0.09 -8.16
N PRO A 80 6.24 -1.08 -7.85
CA PRO A 80 5.59 -2.35 -8.15
C PRO A 80 4.33 -2.44 -7.29
N GLU A 81 3.19 -2.42 -7.98
CA GLU A 81 1.89 -2.62 -7.40
C GLU A 81 1.89 -3.98 -6.70
N THR A 82 1.96 -3.96 -5.37
CA THR A 82 1.84 -5.12 -4.46
C THR A 82 3.07 -6.01 -4.30
N ILE A 83 3.34 -6.43 -3.05
CA ILE A 83 4.24 -7.54 -2.73
C ILE A 83 3.83 -8.85 -3.43
N GLY A 84 2.55 -8.98 -3.80
CA GLY A 84 2.08 -10.05 -4.69
C GLY A 84 2.84 -10.12 -6.02
N ALA A 85 3.25 -8.99 -6.59
CA ALA A 85 4.04 -8.93 -7.82
C ALA A 85 5.51 -9.35 -7.60
N LEU A 86 6.10 -9.00 -6.45
CA LEU A 86 7.46 -9.42 -6.06
C LEU A 86 7.53 -10.91 -5.70
N ALA A 87 6.51 -11.41 -4.99
CA ALA A 87 6.31 -12.84 -4.79
C ALA A 87 6.09 -13.53 -6.14
N ALA A 88 5.23 -13.01 -7.03
CA ALA A 88 5.01 -13.57 -8.36
C ALA A 88 6.29 -13.59 -9.23
N ALA A 89 7.11 -12.54 -9.17
CA ALA A 89 8.40 -12.49 -9.86
C ALA A 89 9.42 -13.50 -9.28
N ALA A 90 9.39 -13.76 -7.97
CA ALA A 90 10.20 -14.82 -7.35
C ALA A 90 9.64 -16.24 -7.62
N VAL A 91 8.33 -16.37 -7.82
CA VAL A 91 7.62 -17.62 -8.14
C VAL A 91 7.77 -18.00 -9.62
N ALA A 92 8.08 -17.05 -10.51
CA ALA A 92 8.36 -17.31 -11.93
C ALA A 92 9.55 -18.27 -12.15
N ASP A 93 10.47 -18.40 -11.19
CA ASP A 93 11.59 -19.35 -11.20
C ASP A 93 11.28 -20.69 -10.48
N CYS A 94 10.04 -20.89 -10.02
CA CYS A 94 9.66 -22.03 -9.19
C CYS A 94 8.90 -23.12 -9.97
N SER A 95 9.46 -24.33 -10.06
CA SER A 95 8.84 -25.51 -10.70
C SER A 95 7.71 -26.16 -9.89
N ILE A 96 7.33 -25.55 -8.76
CA ILE A 96 6.27 -26.03 -7.86
C ILE A 96 5.15 -25.00 -7.93
N GLY A 97 4.04 -25.34 -8.58
CA GLY A 97 2.91 -24.42 -8.79
C GLY A 97 2.33 -23.89 -7.47
N PRO A 98 1.73 -22.68 -7.46
CA PRO A 98 1.29 -22.05 -6.23
C PRO A 98 0.07 -22.80 -5.67
N ALA A 99 0.25 -23.46 -4.52
CA ALA A 99 -0.90 -23.73 -3.65
C ALA A 99 -1.34 -22.38 -3.08
N GLY A 100 -2.60 -22.00 -3.28
CA GLY A 100 -3.13 -20.68 -2.96
C GLY A 100 -2.89 -20.24 -1.50
N VAL A 101 -1.87 -19.42 -1.28
CA VAL A 101 -1.58 -18.79 -0.01
C VAL A 101 -2.20 -17.39 -0.01
N THR A 102 -3.35 -17.27 0.64
CA THR A 102 -3.83 -16.00 1.19
C THR A 102 -3.09 -15.81 2.50
N ILE A 103 -2.10 -14.92 2.56
CA ILE A 103 -1.51 -14.52 3.83
C ILE A 103 -2.54 -13.64 4.54
N ASP A 104 -3.36 -14.25 5.40
CA ASP A 104 -4.29 -13.53 6.27
C ASP A 104 -3.47 -12.82 7.35
N TRP A 105 -3.23 -11.53 7.14
CA TRP A 105 -2.38 -10.70 7.97
C TRP A 105 -3.11 -10.43 9.30
N PRO A 106 -2.67 -10.99 10.45
CA PRO A 106 -3.32 -10.71 11.72
C PRO A 106 -3.16 -9.21 12.02
N HIS A 107 -4.27 -8.54 12.31
CA HIS A 107 -4.39 -7.11 12.58
C HIS A 107 -3.43 -6.61 13.68
N TYR A 108 -2.15 -6.42 13.35
CA TYR A 108 -1.21 -5.69 14.17
C TYR A 108 -1.40 -4.21 13.87
N GLY A 109 -1.98 -3.50 14.84
CA GLY A 109 -2.33 -2.08 14.81
C GLY A 109 -1.14 -1.13 14.65
N ASN A 110 -0.55 -1.13 13.46
CA ASN A 110 -0.33 0.09 12.73
C ASN A 110 -1.23 -0.02 11.50
N GLU A 111 -2.15 0.93 11.36
CA GLU A 111 -2.86 1.19 10.12
C GLU A 111 -1.82 1.51 9.06
N VAL A 112 -1.35 0.46 8.41
CA VAL A 112 -0.75 0.61 7.12
C VAL A 112 -1.97 0.68 6.21
N PRO A 113 -2.21 1.81 5.55
CA PRO A 113 -3.24 1.83 4.56
C PRO A 113 -2.74 0.96 3.40
N VAL A 114 -3.18 -0.30 3.35
CA VAL A 114 -3.77 -0.77 2.09
C VAL A 114 -5.13 -0.12 2.05
N ALA A 115 -5.13 1.18 1.81
CA ALA A 115 -6.32 1.83 1.35
C ALA A 115 -6.36 1.44 -0.16
N MET A 116 -7.46 1.01 -0.79
CA MET A 116 -8.75 1.73 -0.78
C MET A 116 -8.57 3.15 -0.27
N THR A 117 -7.53 3.86 -0.76
CA THR A 117 -7.36 5.28 -0.49
C THR A 117 -8.65 5.86 -0.97
N PHE A 118 -9.39 6.52 -0.07
CA PHE A 118 -10.50 7.34 -0.50
C PHE A 118 -9.91 8.32 -1.52
N ASP A 119 -10.12 8.00 -2.80
CA ASP A 119 -9.66 8.81 -3.90
C ASP A 119 -10.69 9.91 -4.06
N ALA A 120 -10.40 11.04 -3.41
CA ALA A 120 -11.28 12.20 -3.42
C ALA A 120 -11.60 12.66 -4.85
N LEU A 121 -10.66 12.54 -5.80
CA LEU A 121 -10.90 12.90 -7.19
C LEU A 121 -11.84 11.91 -7.87
N HIS A 122 -11.69 10.62 -7.61
CA HIS A 122 -12.63 9.59 -8.09
C HIS A 122 -14.04 9.77 -7.51
N ALA A 123 -14.15 10.01 -6.20
CA ALA A 123 -15.43 10.22 -5.52
C ALA A 123 -16.15 11.48 -5.99
N LEU A 124 -15.42 12.56 -6.27
CA LEU A 124 -15.96 13.78 -6.86
C LEU A 124 -16.40 13.55 -8.32
N ARG A 125 -15.65 12.77 -9.10
CA ARG A 125 -16.04 12.43 -10.49
C ARG A 125 -17.32 11.62 -10.55
N GLU A 126 -17.47 10.60 -9.69
CA GLU A 126 -18.69 9.80 -9.56
C GLU A 126 -19.91 10.65 -9.14
N ALA A 127 -19.69 11.68 -8.32
CA ALA A 127 -20.73 12.65 -7.94
C ALA A 127 -21.03 13.70 -9.04
N GLY A 128 -20.44 13.56 -10.22
CA GLY A 128 -20.67 14.40 -11.39
C GLY A 128 -19.92 15.73 -11.39
N HIS A 129 -18.90 15.90 -10.53
CA HIS A 129 -18.05 17.09 -10.57
C HIS A 129 -17.04 16.99 -11.72
N PRO A 130 -16.83 18.03 -12.54
CA PRO A 130 -15.92 18.00 -13.69
C PRO A 130 -14.46 18.18 -13.27
N VAL A 131 -13.93 17.26 -12.46
CA VAL A 131 -12.55 17.28 -11.94
C VAL A 131 -11.49 17.23 -13.04
N ASP A 132 -11.84 16.68 -14.21
CA ASP A 132 -10.96 16.58 -15.38
C ASP A 132 -10.76 17.90 -16.13
N LEU A 133 -11.58 18.94 -15.84
CA LEU A 133 -11.45 20.28 -16.42
C LEU A 133 -10.61 21.23 -15.55
N LEU A 134 -10.21 20.80 -14.35
CA LEU A 134 -9.46 21.63 -13.40
C LEU A 134 -7.97 21.68 -13.73
N ALA A 135 -7.25 22.73 -13.30
CA ALA A 135 -5.80 22.79 -13.39
C ALA A 135 -5.12 21.76 -12.45
N VAL A 136 -3.86 21.41 -12.71
CA VAL A 136 -3.11 20.40 -11.92
C VAL A 136 -3.00 20.81 -10.45
N GLU A 137 -2.80 22.10 -10.19
CA GLU A 137 -2.71 22.67 -8.85
C GLU A 137 -4.03 22.54 -8.09
N GLN A 138 -5.17 22.73 -8.78
CA GLN A 138 -6.50 22.60 -8.19
C GLN A 138 -6.83 21.13 -7.89
N ARG A 139 -6.48 20.21 -8.78
CA ARG A 139 -6.62 18.76 -8.56
C ARG A 139 -5.77 18.30 -7.38
N SER A 140 -4.57 18.86 -7.20
CA SER A 140 -3.72 18.56 -6.05
C SER A 140 -4.39 18.92 -4.73
N VAL A 141 -5.05 20.09 -4.65
CA VAL A 141 -5.78 20.49 -3.43
C VAL A 141 -6.95 19.55 -3.16
N LEU A 142 -7.74 19.21 -4.19
CA LEU A 142 -8.87 18.30 -4.05
C LEU A 142 -8.46 16.87 -3.71
N SER A 143 -7.29 16.41 -4.19
CA SER A 143 -6.75 15.09 -3.87
C SER A 143 -6.36 14.93 -2.39
N ALA A 144 -6.18 16.04 -1.67
CA ALA A 144 -5.86 16.04 -0.24
C ALA A 144 -7.11 16.02 0.66
N LEU A 145 -8.32 16.08 0.09
CA LEU A 145 -9.56 16.06 0.87
C LEU A 145 -9.84 14.68 1.46
N SER A 146 -10.31 14.67 2.70
CA SER A 146 -10.81 13.49 3.39
C SER A 146 -12.20 13.07 2.88
N GLU A 147 -12.57 11.82 3.18
CA GLU A 147 -13.90 11.28 2.87
C GLU A 147 -15.04 12.14 3.44
N GLN A 148 -14.85 12.64 4.67
CA GLN A 148 -15.86 13.46 5.33
C GLN A 148 -16.03 14.83 4.64
N GLU A 149 -14.94 15.43 4.15
CA GLU A 149 -14.99 16.71 3.43
C GLU A 149 -15.68 16.57 2.07
N VAL A 150 -15.42 15.48 1.34
CA VAL A 150 -16.11 15.21 0.07
C VAL A 150 -17.60 14.93 0.29
N ARG A 151 -17.98 14.23 1.36
CA ARG A 151 -19.41 14.05 1.74
C ARG A 151 -20.10 15.39 1.99
N VAL A 152 -19.44 16.32 2.69
CA VAL A 152 -19.99 17.66 2.93
C VAL A 152 -20.14 18.43 1.61
N LEU A 153 -19.14 18.40 0.74
CA LEU A 153 -19.20 19.05 -0.58
C LEU A 153 -20.36 18.52 -1.43
N ASN A 154 -20.55 17.20 -1.48
CA ASN A 154 -21.66 16.58 -2.20
C ASN A 154 -23.02 16.95 -1.61
N SER A 155 -23.16 16.95 -0.27
CA SER A 155 -24.39 17.40 0.39
C SER A 155 -24.72 18.87 0.10
N VAL A 156 -23.71 19.74 0.07
CA VAL A 156 -23.90 21.15 -0.31
C VAL A 156 -24.31 21.27 -1.78
N LYS A 157 -23.69 20.51 -2.68
CA LYS A 157 -24.05 20.48 -4.11
C LYS A 157 -25.51 20.08 -4.30
N GLU A 158 -25.95 18.97 -3.71
CA GLU A 158 -27.33 18.48 -3.81
C GLU A 158 -28.34 19.50 -3.29
N ARG A 159 -28.04 20.17 -2.17
CA ARG A 159 -28.90 21.23 -1.63
C ARG A 159 -28.96 22.45 -2.56
N LEU A 160 -27.85 22.82 -3.20
CA LEU A 160 -27.83 23.92 -4.18
C LEU A 160 -28.55 23.55 -5.48
N GLU A 161 -28.43 22.32 -5.96
CA GLU A 161 -29.18 21.81 -7.12
C GLU A 161 -30.69 21.78 -6.84
N ALA A 162 -31.10 21.34 -5.65
CA ALA A 162 -32.50 21.34 -5.22
C ALA A 162 -33.11 22.75 -5.17
N VAL A 163 -32.34 23.76 -4.74
CA VAL A 163 -32.77 25.16 -4.71
C VAL A 163 -32.70 25.82 -6.10
N SER A 164 -31.72 25.44 -6.93
CA SER A 164 -31.57 25.98 -8.29
C SER A 164 -32.66 25.46 -9.24
N GLY A 165 -33.14 24.23 -9.03
CA GLY A 165 -34.28 23.66 -9.75
C GLY A 165 -35.61 24.37 -9.50
N GLU A 166 -35.72 25.21 -8.45
CA GLU A 166 -36.90 26.06 -8.22
C GLU A 166 -36.87 27.36 -9.05
N VAL A 167 -35.73 27.75 -9.63
CA VAL A 167 -35.56 29.05 -10.30
C VAL A 167 -35.75 28.99 -11.83
N GLU A 168 -35.70 27.80 -12.46
CA GLU A 168 -35.96 27.67 -13.92
C GLU A 168 -37.45 27.73 -14.29
N GLY A 169 -38.36 27.84 -13.30
CA GLY A 169 -39.80 27.92 -13.51
C GLY A 169 -40.42 29.32 -13.46
N GLN A 170 -39.64 30.37 -13.15
CA GLN A 170 -40.11 31.75 -13.31
C GLN A 170 -39.62 32.27 -14.65
N ASP A 171 -40.24 31.77 -15.71
CA ASP A 171 -40.37 32.50 -16.97
C ASP A 171 -40.80 33.93 -16.63
N LEU A 172 -39.82 34.84 -16.68
CA LEU A 172 -40.04 36.26 -16.69
C LEU A 172 -40.78 36.57 -18.00
N LYS A 173 -42.11 36.43 -17.97
CA LYS A 173 -43.03 37.22 -18.79
C LYS A 173 -42.92 38.67 -18.32
N LEU A 174 -41.82 39.32 -18.65
CA LEU A 174 -41.71 40.76 -18.64
C LEU A 174 -41.50 41.22 -20.07
N LEU A 175 -42.64 41.56 -20.67
CA LEU A 175 -42.92 42.54 -21.72
C LEU A 175 -42.27 42.32 -23.10
#